data_AF-A0A9Q0F625-F1
#
_entry.id   AF-A0A9Q0F625-F1
#
_cell.length_a   1.000
_cell.length_b   1.000
_cell.length_c   1.000
_cell.angle_alpha   90.00
_cell.angle_beta   90.00
_cell.angle_gamma   90.00
#
_symmetry.space_group_name_H-M   'P 1'
#
loop_
_entity.id
_entity.type
_entity.pdbx_description
1 polymer ?
#
loop_
_entity_poly.entity_id
_entity_poly.type
_entity_poly.pdbx_seq_one_letter_code
_entity_poly.pdbx_strand_id
1 'polypeptide(L)'
;MFPKLTLLHNGKTPKVFAASTLHSSTREVDHHRNGSYQPWKQVHFQVTHTMPPQKMEIFKSMESWAEKNILAHLKPVEKCWQPQDFLPESHTEGFYEQVRDLRQRCKELPDEYFVVLAGDMITEEAIPTYQTMLNTLDGIRDETGASPTPWAVWTRAWTAEENRHGDLLNKYLYLSGRVDMRHIEKTIQYLIGSGMDPKFENNPYMGFIYTSFQERATFISHGNTARLAKNHGDLKLAQICGTIAADEKRHEAAYTKIVEKLFEIDPEDTILALADMMRKKITMPAHLMYDGQDNELFEHYSAVAQRVGVYTAGDYADILEFLVGTWKVEKVTGLCGEAARAQDFVCGLSPRIRRLAERAQGRVKQTPPMIPFSWVFGREVEI
;
A
#
# COMPACT_ATOMS: atom_id res chain seq x y z
N MET A 1 -54.06 0.44 45.71
CA MET A 1 -54.95 0.53 44.53
C MET A 1 -54.32 1.53 43.57
N PHE A 2 -54.10 1.16 42.30
CA PHE A 2 -53.43 1.98 41.28
C PHE A 2 -53.88 3.46 41.29
N PRO A 3 -52.98 4.44 41.03
CA PRO A 3 -52.80 4.84 39.63
C PRO A 3 -51.39 5.29 39.18
N LYS A 4 -51.26 5.20 37.85
CA LYS A 4 -50.22 5.61 36.90
C LYS A 4 -49.59 7.00 37.14
N LEU A 5 -48.33 7.17 36.70
CA LEU A 5 -48.00 8.20 35.71
C LEU A 5 -46.78 7.82 34.85
N THR A 6 -46.95 8.03 33.54
CA THR A 6 -46.05 7.89 32.38
C THR A 6 -44.88 8.88 32.37
N LEU A 7 -43.80 8.56 31.62
CA LEU A 7 -42.98 9.40 30.72
C LEU A 7 -41.60 8.71 30.50
N LEU A 8 -41.28 8.19 29.30
CA LEU A 8 -40.63 8.82 28.13
C LEU A 8 -39.08 8.80 28.12
N HIS A 9 -38.55 8.10 27.10
CA HIS A 9 -37.35 8.37 26.28
C HIS A 9 -35.97 8.60 26.94
N ASN A 10 -35.01 7.70 26.68
CA ASN A 10 -34.00 7.85 25.61
C ASN A 10 -32.90 6.79 25.77
N GLY A 11 -33.03 5.65 25.08
CA GLY A 11 -31.94 4.67 24.94
C GLY A 11 -31.15 4.94 23.66
N LYS A 12 -30.09 5.74 23.72
CA LYS A 12 -29.09 5.79 22.65
C LYS A 12 -28.12 4.62 22.82
N THR A 13 -28.19 3.66 21.90
CA THR A 13 -27.23 2.56 21.72
C THR A 13 -26.02 3.01 20.89
N PRO A 14 -24.84 2.40 21.10
CA PRO A 14 -23.57 2.91 20.59
C PRO A 14 -23.38 2.60 19.10
N LYS A 15 -22.88 3.59 18.35
CA LYS A 15 -22.50 3.48 16.93
C LYS A 15 -21.19 2.69 16.82
N VAL A 16 -21.13 1.74 15.90
CA VAL A 16 -19.91 1.00 15.54
C VAL A 16 -19.66 1.21 14.04
N PHE A 17 -18.64 2.00 13.72
CA PHE A 17 -18.05 2.09 12.39
C PHE A 17 -16.82 1.18 12.31
N ALA A 18 -16.67 0.43 11.22
CA ALA A 18 -15.50 -0.41 11.00
C ALA A 18 -14.39 0.43 10.36
N ALA A 19 -13.70 1.16 11.22
CA ALA A 19 -12.33 1.67 11.10
C ALA A 19 -12.08 2.35 12.45
N SER A 20 -11.88 1.56 13.51
CA SER A 20 -11.56 2.13 14.83
C SER A 20 -10.05 2.28 14.97
N THR A 21 -9.53 3.46 14.63
CA THR A 21 -8.37 4.02 15.31
C THR A 21 -8.82 4.40 16.72
N LEU A 22 -8.14 3.88 17.74
CA LEU A 22 -8.44 4.18 19.13
C LEU A 22 -8.23 5.68 19.37
N HIS A 23 -9.29 6.39 19.77
CA HIS A 23 -9.18 7.76 20.27
C HIS A 23 -8.39 7.75 21.60
N SER A 24 -7.17 8.27 21.55
CA SER A 24 -6.47 8.76 22.73
C SER A 24 -7.00 10.16 23.03
N SER A 25 -7.66 10.35 24.18
CA SER A 25 -8.04 11.68 24.67
C SER A 25 -6.79 12.40 25.17
N THR A 26 -6.02 12.98 24.28
CA THR A 26 -5.02 14.00 24.63
C THR A 26 -5.66 15.36 24.50
N ARG A 27 -5.59 16.13 25.59
CA ARG A 27 -6.01 17.53 25.70
C ARG A 27 -5.64 18.29 24.42
N GLU A 28 -6.57 19.09 23.90
CA GLU A 28 -6.27 20.12 22.90
C GLU A 28 -5.13 20.99 23.45
N VAL A 29 -3.93 20.76 22.93
CA VAL A 29 -2.82 21.70 23.08
C VAL A 29 -2.81 22.50 21.80
N ASP A 30 -3.12 23.78 21.97
CA ASP A 30 -3.10 24.81 20.95
C ASP A 30 -1.71 24.86 20.30
N HIS A 31 -1.56 24.24 19.13
CA HIS A 31 -0.30 24.24 18.39
C HIS A 31 -0.24 25.48 17.50
N HIS A 32 0.15 26.61 18.10
CA HIS A 32 0.86 27.64 17.38
C HIS A 32 2.17 27.03 16.82
N ARG A 33 2.10 26.54 15.57
CA ARG A 33 3.19 25.88 14.85
C ARG A 33 4.30 26.89 14.52
N ASN A 34 5.42 26.81 15.23
CA ASN A 34 6.65 27.52 14.90
C ASN A 34 7.71 26.50 14.46
N GLY A 35 7.79 26.25 13.15
CA GLY A 35 8.86 25.46 12.53
C GLY A 35 8.47 24.99 11.14
N SER A 36 8.97 25.67 10.09
CA SER A 36 8.67 25.40 8.68
C SER A 36 9.17 24.05 8.13
N TYR A 37 9.75 23.19 8.98
CA TYR A 37 10.46 21.97 8.58
C TYR A 37 9.99 20.70 9.30
N GLN A 38 8.85 20.72 9.99
CA GLN A 38 8.34 19.53 10.66
C GLN A 38 7.33 18.76 9.78
N PRO A 39 7.32 17.41 9.85
CA PRO A 39 6.26 16.60 9.26
C PRO A 39 4.88 17.07 9.70
N TRP A 40 3.90 17.00 8.81
CA TRP A 40 2.55 17.50 9.11
C TRP A 40 1.82 16.63 10.14
N LYS A 41 2.12 15.32 10.18
CA LYS A 41 1.78 14.36 11.23
C LYS A 41 3.05 13.67 11.72
N GLN A 42 3.19 13.58 13.05
CA GLN A 42 4.27 12.81 13.68
C GLN A 42 3.75 11.45 14.11
N VAL A 43 4.57 10.41 13.92
CA VAL A 43 4.32 9.09 14.49
C VAL A 43 5.00 9.04 15.85
N HIS A 44 4.20 9.01 16.92
CA HIS A 44 4.71 8.92 18.29
C HIS A 44 4.93 7.46 18.67
N PHE A 45 6.06 7.18 19.34
CA PHE A 45 6.50 5.86 19.81
C PHE A 45 6.91 4.89 18.68
N GLN A 46 8.22 4.78 18.47
CA GLN A 46 8.83 3.89 17.49
C GLN A 46 9.65 2.82 18.20
N VAL A 47 9.42 1.57 17.83
CA VAL A 47 10.24 0.43 18.26
C VAL A 47 11.20 0.09 17.13
N THR A 48 12.46 -0.16 17.45
CA THR A 48 13.52 -0.43 16.46
C THR A 48 14.33 -1.64 16.90
N HIS A 49 14.90 -2.34 15.92
CA HIS A 49 15.81 -3.47 16.11
C HIS A 49 15.25 -4.58 17.02
N THR A 50 14.05 -5.07 16.73
CA THR A 50 13.42 -6.16 17.53
C THR A 50 13.91 -7.55 17.18
N MET A 51 14.56 -7.72 16.02
CA MET A 51 15.21 -8.98 15.68
C MET A 51 16.46 -9.19 16.55
N PRO A 52 16.65 -10.35 17.19
CA PRO A 52 17.89 -10.65 17.91
C PRO A 52 19.12 -10.54 16.99
N PRO A 53 20.20 -9.86 17.41
CA PRO A 53 21.36 -9.61 16.54
C PRO A 53 21.98 -10.87 15.93
N GLN A 54 21.92 -12.01 16.61
CA GLN A 54 22.46 -13.27 16.12
C GLN A 54 21.75 -13.76 14.84
N LYS A 55 20.48 -13.35 14.63
CA LYS A 55 19.70 -13.74 13.45
C LYS A 55 20.12 -13.01 12.18
N MET A 56 20.95 -11.96 12.27
CA MET A 56 21.58 -11.38 11.07
C MET A 56 22.41 -12.40 10.29
N GLU A 57 23.02 -13.39 10.96
CA GLU A 57 23.79 -14.45 10.30
C GLU A 57 22.91 -15.36 9.43
N ILE A 58 21.59 -15.44 9.67
CA ILE A 58 20.66 -16.16 8.79
C ILE A 58 20.67 -15.51 7.40
N PHE A 59 20.44 -14.20 7.32
CA PHE A 59 20.40 -13.46 6.05
C PHE A 59 21.74 -13.45 5.33
N LYS A 60 22.85 -13.37 6.08
CA LYS A 60 24.20 -13.50 5.54
C LYS A 60 24.46 -14.89 4.96
N SER A 61 24.03 -15.95 5.65
CA SER A 61 24.15 -17.33 5.13
C SER A 61 23.27 -17.60 3.90
N MET A 62 22.20 -16.81 3.73
CA MET A 62 21.28 -16.90 2.61
C MET A 62 21.72 -16.14 1.35
N GLU A 63 22.85 -15.42 1.36
CA GLU A 63 23.26 -14.58 0.21
C GLU A 63 23.37 -15.39 -1.10
N SER A 64 24.08 -16.51 -1.12
CA SER A 64 24.17 -17.34 -2.34
C SER A 64 22.81 -17.94 -2.76
N TRP A 65 21.88 -18.12 -1.81
CA TRP A 65 20.52 -18.53 -2.12
C TRP A 65 19.75 -17.36 -2.75
N ALA A 66 19.83 -16.16 -2.19
CA ALA A 66 19.16 -14.96 -2.68
C ALA A 66 19.63 -14.58 -4.08
N GLU A 67 20.94 -14.66 -4.34
CA GLU A 67 21.52 -14.44 -5.67
C GLU A 67 20.87 -15.33 -6.74
N LYS A 68 20.67 -16.62 -6.43
CA LYS A 68 20.11 -17.60 -7.39
C LYS A 68 18.60 -17.57 -7.47
N ASN A 69 17.92 -17.27 -6.36
CA ASN A 69 16.48 -17.50 -6.21
C ASN A 69 15.65 -16.24 -6.22
N ILE A 70 16.23 -15.10 -5.85
CA ILE A 70 15.55 -13.80 -5.70
C ILE A 70 15.94 -12.88 -6.85
N LEU A 71 17.24 -12.72 -7.13
CA LEU A 71 17.68 -11.86 -8.25
C LEU A 71 17.20 -12.35 -9.62
N ALA A 72 16.86 -13.64 -9.75
CA ALA A 72 16.27 -14.22 -10.95
C ALA A 72 14.86 -13.65 -11.29
N HIS A 73 14.19 -13.01 -10.33
CA HIS A 73 12.89 -12.35 -10.55
C HIS A 73 13.03 -10.93 -11.12
N LEU A 74 14.23 -10.34 -11.06
CA LEU A 74 14.53 -9.05 -11.68
C LEU A 74 14.61 -9.22 -13.19
N LYS A 75 14.09 -8.23 -13.91
CA LYS A 75 14.18 -8.20 -15.36
C LYS A 75 15.44 -7.41 -15.74
N PRO A 76 16.30 -7.96 -16.62
CA PRO A 76 17.44 -7.19 -17.13
C PRO A 76 16.96 -5.90 -17.80
N VAL A 77 17.64 -4.78 -17.53
CA VAL A 77 17.24 -3.43 -18.00
C VAL A 77 16.94 -3.39 -19.51
N GLU A 78 17.78 -4.02 -20.33
CA GLU A 78 17.61 -4.12 -21.79
C GLU A 78 16.36 -4.88 -22.25
N LYS A 79 15.66 -5.55 -21.32
CA LYS A 79 14.40 -6.25 -21.56
C LYS A 79 13.24 -5.59 -20.83
N CYS A 80 13.49 -4.56 -20.01
CA CYS A 80 12.45 -3.82 -19.31
C CYS A 80 11.68 -2.93 -20.28
N TRP A 81 10.38 -2.80 -20.03
CA TRP A 81 9.61 -1.72 -20.62
C TRP A 81 10.09 -0.39 -20.03
N GLN A 82 9.92 0.70 -20.76
CA GLN A 82 10.20 2.05 -20.29
C GLN A 82 8.94 2.91 -20.39
N PRO A 83 8.76 3.95 -19.56
CA PRO A 83 7.59 4.82 -19.62
C PRO A 83 7.28 5.35 -21.03
N GLN A 84 8.32 5.63 -21.83
CA GLN A 84 8.18 6.13 -23.19
C GLN A 84 7.47 5.14 -24.14
N ASP A 85 7.49 3.84 -23.86
CA ASP A 85 6.81 2.81 -24.67
C ASP A 85 5.28 3.00 -24.69
N PHE A 86 4.74 3.72 -23.69
CA PHE A 86 3.30 3.90 -23.50
C PHE A 86 2.84 5.36 -23.66
N LEU A 87 3.77 6.30 -23.74
CA LEU A 87 3.51 7.74 -23.79
C LEU A 87 3.64 8.28 -25.22
N PRO A 88 2.98 9.42 -25.53
CA PRO A 88 3.18 10.10 -26.79
C PRO A 88 4.66 10.40 -27.10
N GLU A 89 5.09 10.15 -28.34
CA GLU A 89 6.49 10.30 -28.75
C GLU A 89 6.82 11.77 -29.06
N SER A 90 7.48 12.44 -28.11
CA SER A 90 7.76 13.89 -28.14
C SER A 90 8.65 14.37 -29.29
N HIS A 91 9.42 13.46 -29.91
CA HIS A 91 10.33 13.79 -31.01
C HIS A 91 9.68 13.66 -32.40
N THR A 92 8.43 13.18 -32.48
CA THR A 92 7.73 12.95 -33.75
C THR A 92 6.80 14.09 -34.11
N GLU A 93 6.54 14.29 -35.42
CA GLU A 93 5.55 15.25 -35.91
C GLU A 93 4.12 14.94 -35.39
N GLY A 94 3.85 13.66 -35.09
CA GLY A 94 2.57 13.17 -34.56
C GLY A 94 2.35 13.40 -33.07
N PHE A 95 3.32 13.99 -32.34
CA PHE A 95 3.23 14.16 -30.88
C PHE A 95 1.93 14.85 -30.43
N TYR A 96 1.59 15.99 -31.04
CA TYR A 96 0.42 16.77 -30.65
C TYR A 96 -0.90 16.03 -30.91
N GLU A 97 -0.97 15.23 -31.97
CA GLU A 97 -2.13 14.38 -32.26
C GLU A 97 -2.26 13.26 -31.24
N GLN A 98 -1.16 12.58 -30.92
CA GLN A 98 -1.15 11.52 -29.90
C GLN A 98 -1.56 12.05 -28.51
N VAL A 99 -1.13 13.27 -28.14
CA VAL A 99 -1.58 13.94 -26.90
C VAL A 99 -3.06 14.28 -26.97
N ARG A 100 -3.56 14.80 -28.09
CA ARG A 100 -4.99 15.09 -28.28
C ARG A 100 -5.83 13.82 -28.12
N ASP A 101 -5.40 12.71 -28.71
CA ASP A 101 -6.10 11.43 -28.65
C ASP A 101 -6.11 10.85 -27.23
N LEU A 102 -5.00 10.96 -26.49
CA LEU A 102 -4.93 10.62 -25.07
C LEU A 102 -5.99 11.40 -24.29
N ARG A 103 -6.00 12.73 -24.43
CA ARG A 103 -6.95 13.61 -23.72
C ARG A 103 -8.39 13.34 -24.10
N GLN A 104 -8.65 12.96 -25.35
CA GLN A 104 -10.00 12.64 -25.80
C GLN A 104 -10.55 11.39 -25.10
N ARG A 105 -9.73 10.34 -24.93
CA ARG A 105 -10.16 9.14 -24.19
C ARG A 105 -10.31 9.42 -22.69
N CYS A 106 -9.47 10.27 -22.11
CA CYS A 106 -9.58 10.65 -20.70
C CYS A 106 -10.89 11.38 -20.33
N LYS A 107 -11.66 11.88 -21.30
CA LYS A 107 -12.98 12.48 -21.04
C LYS A 107 -14.05 11.47 -20.64
N GLU A 108 -13.89 10.20 -21.04
CA GLU A 108 -14.83 9.11 -20.75
C GLU A 108 -14.60 8.46 -19.37
N LEU A 109 -13.49 8.83 -18.72
CA LEU A 109 -13.14 8.36 -17.38
C LEU A 109 -13.71 9.31 -16.31
N PRO A 110 -14.43 8.78 -15.29
CA PRO A 110 -15.05 9.58 -14.24
C PRO A 110 -13.99 10.15 -13.28
N ASP A 111 -14.35 11.19 -12.53
CA ASP A 111 -13.43 11.83 -11.60
C ASP A 111 -13.00 10.89 -10.46
N GLU A 112 -13.89 9.98 -10.02
CA GLU A 112 -13.55 8.90 -9.07
C GLU A 112 -12.35 8.08 -9.52
N TYR A 113 -12.30 7.73 -10.80
CA TYR A 113 -11.20 6.96 -11.36
C TYR A 113 -9.90 7.76 -11.26
N PHE A 114 -9.94 9.06 -11.55
CA PHE A 114 -8.78 9.93 -11.45
C PHE A 114 -8.35 10.20 -10.00
N VAL A 115 -9.28 10.24 -9.04
CA VAL A 115 -8.94 10.32 -7.61
C VAL A 115 -8.17 9.07 -7.19
N VAL A 116 -8.62 7.88 -7.61
CA VAL A 116 -7.91 6.63 -7.29
C VAL A 116 -6.56 6.54 -7.99
N LEU A 117 -6.52 6.78 -9.30
CA LEU A 117 -5.27 6.75 -10.07
C LEU A 117 -4.25 7.77 -9.58
N ALA A 118 -4.70 8.95 -9.12
CA ALA A 118 -3.82 9.93 -8.50
C ALA A 118 -3.26 9.43 -7.16
N GLY A 119 -4.08 8.79 -6.31
CA GLY A 119 -3.61 8.19 -5.06
C GLY A 119 -2.63 7.03 -5.27
N ASP A 120 -2.87 6.18 -6.27
CA ASP A 120 -1.91 5.14 -6.70
C ASP A 120 -0.59 5.81 -7.12
N MET A 121 -0.63 6.79 -8.03
CA MET A 121 0.57 7.51 -8.51
C MET A 121 1.33 8.22 -7.40
N ILE A 122 0.63 8.89 -6.46
CA ILE A 122 1.25 9.57 -5.32
C ILE A 122 2.00 8.56 -4.43
N THR A 123 1.46 7.35 -4.31
CA THR A 123 2.11 6.25 -3.60
C THR A 123 3.38 5.83 -4.34
N GLU A 124 3.33 5.61 -5.64
CA GLU A 124 4.52 5.26 -6.44
C GLU A 124 5.64 6.31 -6.35
N GLU A 125 5.29 7.60 -6.38
CA GLU A 125 6.25 8.70 -6.33
C GLU A 125 6.98 8.83 -4.97
N ALA A 126 6.46 8.18 -3.92
CA ALA A 126 7.11 8.13 -2.61
C ALA A 126 8.20 7.05 -2.50
N ILE A 127 8.66 6.50 -3.64
CA ILE A 127 9.72 5.47 -3.74
C ILE A 127 10.99 5.73 -2.90
N PRO A 128 11.48 6.97 -2.66
CA PRO A 128 12.64 7.16 -1.78
C PRO A 128 12.39 6.68 -0.35
N THR A 129 11.14 6.77 0.12
CA THR A 129 10.72 6.26 1.44
C THR A 129 10.82 4.74 1.49
N TYR A 130 10.41 4.06 0.42
CA TYR A 130 10.34 2.60 0.39
C TYR A 130 11.72 1.96 0.25
N GLN A 131 12.59 2.56 -0.56
CA GLN A 131 14.01 2.18 -0.58
C GLN A 131 14.66 2.39 0.80
N THR A 132 14.37 3.52 1.46
CA THR A 132 14.85 3.80 2.82
C THR A 132 14.36 2.73 3.79
N MET A 133 13.09 2.36 3.74
CA MET A 133 12.50 1.29 4.55
C MET A 133 13.25 -0.04 4.40
N LEU A 134 13.51 -0.49 3.17
CA LEU A 134 14.31 -1.70 2.93
C LEU A 134 15.73 -1.56 3.50
N ASN A 135 16.34 -0.38 3.37
CA ASN A 135 17.66 -0.08 3.93
C ASN A 135 17.67 0.15 5.46
N THR A 136 16.52 0.08 6.14
CA THR A 136 16.48 0.01 7.60
C THR A 136 16.51 -1.42 8.14
N LEU A 137 16.32 -2.43 7.29
CA LEU A 137 16.20 -3.83 7.72
C LEU A 137 17.57 -4.44 8.05
N ASP A 138 17.66 -5.01 9.25
CA ASP A 138 18.89 -5.57 9.81
C ASP A 138 19.36 -6.79 9.00
N GLY A 139 20.65 -6.84 8.67
CA GLY A 139 21.23 -7.97 7.92
C GLY A 139 21.00 -7.96 6.41
N ILE A 140 20.17 -7.06 5.86
CA ILE A 140 19.91 -6.97 4.40
C ILE A 140 20.11 -5.57 3.81
N ARG A 141 20.21 -4.52 4.64
CA ARG A 141 20.42 -3.13 4.18
C ARG A 141 21.69 -2.93 3.36
N ASP A 142 21.67 -1.93 2.48
CA ASP A 142 22.86 -1.48 1.77
C ASP A 142 23.74 -0.57 2.64
N GLU A 143 24.88 -1.09 3.09
CA GLU A 143 25.82 -0.37 3.96
C GLU A 143 26.59 0.77 3.27
N THR A 144 26.60 0.82 1.92
CA THR A 144 27.49 1.75 1.17
C THR A 144 26.78 2.54 0.08
N GLY A 145 25.53 2.21 -0.22
CA GLY A 145 24.81 2.67 -1.41
C GLY A 145 25.22 1.94 -2.70
N ALA A 146 26.20 1.04 -2.62
CA ALA A 146 26.68 0.23 -3.73
C ALA A 146 27.17 -1.16 -3.27
N SER A 147 26.67 -1.66 -2.13
CA SER A 147 27.11 -2.95 -1.58
C SER A 147 26.87 -4.07 -2.60
N PRO A 148 27.83 -4.99 -2.79
CA PRO A 148 27.70 -6.08 -3.74
C PRO A 148 26.84 -7.24 -3.21
N THR A 149 26.33 -7.17 -1.98
CA THR A 149 25.48 -8.23 -1.44
C THR A 149 24.22 -8.38 -2.28
N PRO A 150 23.72 -9.61 -2.49
CA PRO A 150 22.53 -9.85 -3.30
C PRO A 150 21.30 -9.14 -2.73
N TRP A 151 21.24 -8.93 -1.41
CA TRP A 151 20.20 -8.14 -0.77
C TRP A 151 20.22 -6.67 -1.19
N ALA A 152 21.40 -6.04 -1.18
CA ALA A 152 21.55 -4.66 -1.62
C ALA A 152 21.34 -4.51 -3.14
N VAL A 153 21.80 -5.49 -3.93
CA VAL A 153 21.52 -5.55 -5.37
C VAL A 153 20.02 -5.64 -5.64
N TRP A 154 19.29 -6.48 -4.90
CA TRP A 154 17.83 -6.55 -4.98
C TRP A 154 17.20 -5.20 -4.67
N THR A 155 17.51 -4.59 -3.52
CA THR A 155 16.93 -3.30 -3.12
C THR A 155 17.14 -2.23 -4.18
N ARG A 156 18.36 -2.08 -4.72
CA ARG A 156 18.63 -1.08 -5.76
C ARG A 156 17.92 -1.39 -7.07
N ALA A 157 17.88 -2.65 -7.51
CA ALA A 157 17.27 -3.04 -8.77
C ALA A 157 15.74 -3.00 -8.71
N TRP A 158 15.14 -3.44 -7.60
CA TRP A 158 13.71 -3.27 -7.31
C TRP A 158 13.34 -1.79 -7.38
N THR A 159 14.06 -0.92 -6.65
CA THR A 159 13.81 0.53 -6.70
C THR A 159 13.93 1.11 -8.12
N ALA A 160 14.87 0.61 -8.93
CA ALA A 160 15.00 1.03 -10.33
C ALA A 160 13.82 0.56 -11.20
N GLU A 161 13.27 -0.63 -10.93
CA GLU A 161 12.05 -1.10 -11.59
C GLU A 161 10.84 -0.24 -11.17
N GLU A 162 10.65 0.02 -9.88
CA GLU A 162 9.56 0.81 -9.27
C GLU A 162 9.53 2.26 -9.75
N ASN A 163 10.70 2.90 -9.90
CA ASN A 163 10.78 4.29 -10.34
C ASN A 163 9.99 4.54 -11.64
N ARG A 164 9.96 3.55 -12.54
CA ARG A 164 9.25 3.65 -13.83
C ARG A 164 7.74 3.74 -13.66
N HIS A 165 7.17 3.22 -12.57
CA HIS A 165 5.73 3.23 -12.30
C HIS A 165 5.25 4.65 -12.04
N GLY A 166 5.88 5.34 -11.07
CA GLY A 166 5.64 6.76 -10.79
C GLY A 166 5.87 7.62 -12.03
N ASP A 167 7.00 7.42 -12.72
CA ASP A 167 7.35 8.17 -13.93
C ASP A 167 6.29 8.09 -15.04
N LEU A 168 5.71 6.90 -15.24
CA LEU A 168 4.70 6.65 -16.26
C LEU A 168 3.35 7.24 -15.87
N LEU A 169 2.90 6.98 -14.65
CA LEU A 169 1.63 7.49 -14.15
C LEU A 169 1.63 9.02 -14.03
N ASN A 170 2.74 9.62 -13.61
CA ASN A 170 2.91 11.07 -13.54
C ASN A 170 2.69 11.72 -14.90
N LYS A 171 3.46 11.29 -15.91
CA LYS A 171 3.38 11.85 -17.26
C LYS A 171 2.00 11.60 -17.88
N TYR A 172 1.40 10.45 -17.63
CA TYR A 172 0.03 10.17 -18.06
C TYR A 172 -0.98 11.15 -17.45
N LEU A 173 -0.97 11.32 -16.12
CA LEU A 173 -1.86 12.23 -15.40
C LEU A 173 -1.64 13.69 -15.84
N TYR A 174 -0.40 14.11 -15.99
CA TYR A 174 -0.03 15.44 -16.52
C TYR A 174 -0.62 15.68 -17.91
N LEU A 175 -0.44 14.74 -18.84
CA LEU A 175 -0.95 14.86 -20.21
C LEU A 175 -2.48 14.78 -20.30
N SER A 176 -3.13 14.07 -19.38
CA SER A 176 -4.59 13.89 -19.35
C SER A 176 -5.35 15.22 -19.27
N GLY A 177 -4.80 16.19 -18.52
CA GLY A 177 -5.48 17.44 -18.18
C GLY A 177 -6.75 17.25 -17.33
N ARG A 178 -6.91 16.11 -16.65
CA ARG A 178 -8.08 15.81 -15.81
C ARG A 178 -7.86 16.10 -14.32
N VAL A 179 -6.60 16.24 -13.91
CA VAL A 179 -6.18 16.45 -12.52
C VAL A 179 -5.37 17.74 -12.33
N ASP A 180 -5.36 18.26 -11.11
CA ASP A 180 -4.54 19.39 -10.67
C ASP A 180 -3.15 18.90 -10.22
N MET A 181 -2.21 18.90 -11.16
CA MET A 181 -0.84 18.45 -10.89
C MET A 181 -0.15 19.23 -9.77
N ARG A 182 -0.48 20.52 -9.57
CA ARG A 182 0.13 21.30 -8.49
C ARG A 182 -0.26 20.77 -7.12
N HIS A 183 -1.51 20.37 -6.95
CA HIS A 183 -1.96 19.78 -5.69
C HIS A 183 -1.45 18.36 -5.48
N ILE A 184 -1.33 17.58 -6.56
CA ILE A 184 -0.68 16.25 -6.53
C ILE A 184 0.79 16.38 -6.12
N GLU A 185 1.56 17.26 -6.77
CA GLU A 185 2.98 17.50 -6.47
C GLU A 185 3.21 17.96 -5.02
N LYS A 186 2.36 18.87 -4.50
CA LYS A 186 2.36 19.24 -3.08
C LYS A 186 2.11 18.03 -2.18
N THR A 187 1.17 17.17 -2.56
CA THR A 187 0.83 15.97 -1.79
C THR A 187 2.00 14.99 -1.72
N ILE A 188 2.69 14.77 -2.85
CA ILE A 188 3.91 13.96 -2.92
C ILE A 188 4.99 14.56 -2.01
N GLN A 189 5.20 15.88 -2.08
CA GLN A 189 6.19 16.56 -1.25
C GLN A 189 5.88 16.40 0.25
N TYR A 190 4.61 16.52 0.65
CA TYR A 190 4.19 16.26 2.03
C TYR A 190 4.41 14.80 2.42
N LEU A 191 4.04 13.85 1.55
CA LEU A 191 4.15 12.42 1.83
C LEU A 191 5.60 12.00 2.01
N ILE A 192 6.50 12.39 1.11
CA ILE A 192 7.94 12.12 1.23
C ILE A 192 8.51 12.80 2.48
N GLY A 193 8.14 14.05 2.74
CA GLY A 193 8.58 14.77 3.94
C GLY A 193 8.06 14.16 5.26
N SER A 194 6.93 13.46 5.20
CA SER A 194 6.37 12.71 6.32
C SER A 194 6.99 11.32 6.50
N GLY A 195 7.42 10.69 5.41
CA GLY A 195 7.83 9.29 5.40
C GLY A 195 6.68 8.36 5.80
N MET A 196 7.04 7.20 6.33
CA MET A 196 6.09 6.18 6.79
C MET A 196 6.68 5.40 7.96
N ASP A 197 5.85 4.99 8.92
CA ASP A 197 6.19 3.95 9.89
C ASP A 197 5.42 2.64 9.58
N PRO A 198 6.09 1.65 8.96
CA PRO A 198 5.51 0.34 8.66
C PRO A 198 5.42 -0.60 9.87
N LYS A 199 6.03 -0.23 11.01
CA LYS A 199 6.05 -1.01 12.26
C LYS A 199 6.65 -2.41 12.16
N PHE A 200 7.56 -2.61 11.19
CA PHE A 200 8.38 -3.82 11.11
C PHE A 200 9.69 -3.71 11.92
N GLU A 201 9.99 -2.57 12.53
CA GLU A 201 11.01 -2.44 13.60
C GLU A 201 12.42 -2.92 13.21
N ASN A 202 12.87 -2.59 12.00
CA ASN A 202 14.13 -3.05 11.40
C ASN A 202 14.24 -4.58 11.21
N ASN A 203 13.18 -5.34 11.50
CA ASN A 203 13.17 -6.80 11.46
C ASN A 203 12.83 -7.30 10.04
N PRO A 204 13.75 -7.99 9.32
CA PRO A 204 13.48 -8.44 7.96
C PRO A 204 12.39 -9.51 7.86
N TYR A 205 12.11 -10.28 8.91
CA TYR A 205 10.97 -11.21 8.89
C TYR A 205 9.68 -10.43 8.69
N MET A 206 9.47 -9.40 9.51
CA MET A 206 8.33 -8.51 9.43
C MET A 206 8.35 -7.68 8.13
N GLY A 207 9.53 -7.20 7.72
CA GLY A 207 9.71 -6.44 6.48
C GLY A 207 9.34 -7.23 5.22
N PHE A 208 9.75 -8.50 5.12
CA PHE A 208 9.41 -9.37 3.99
C PHE A 208 7.97 -9.85 3.99
N ILE A 209 7.36 -10.02 5.17
CA ILE A 209 5.91 -10.24 5.29
C ILE A 209 5.13 -9.00 4.82
N TYR A 210 5.56 -7.81 5.25
CA TYR A 210 4.95 -6.55 4.87
C TYR A 210 5.00 -6.33 3.35
N THR A 211 6.18 -6.46 2.75
CA THR A 211 6.37 -6.29 1.29
C THR A 211 5.61 -7.35 0.49
N SER A 212 5.62 -8.62 0.90
CA SER A 212 4.80 -9.67 0.25
C SER A 212 3.31 -9.32 0.23
N PHE A 213 2.81 -8.67 1.28
CA PHE A 213 1.42 -8.23 1.34
C PHE A 213 1.17 -7.00 0.44
N GLN A 214 2.04 -5.99 0.53
CA GLN A 214 1.87 -4.74 -0.21
C GLN A 214 1.98 -4.93 -1.72
N GLU A 215 2.95 -5.70 -2.19
CA GLU A 215 3.14 -6.02 -3.62
C GLU A 215 1.93 -6.74 -4.21
N ARG A 216 1.26 -7.57 -3.41
CA ARG A 216 0.00 -8.17 -3.82
C ARG A 216 -1.15 -7.16 -3.82
N ALA A 217 -1.15 -6.20 -2.89
CA ALA A 217 -2.15 -5.15 -2.83
C ALA A 217 -2.05 -4.21 -4.04
N THR A 218 -0.84 -3.78 -4.41
CA THR A 218 -0.57 -2.96 -5.61
C THR A 218 -0.88 -3.74 -6.88
N PHE A 219 -0.52 -5.03 -6.96
CA PHE A 219 -0.93 -5.91 -8.07
C PHE A 219 -2.46 -5.91 -8.28
N ILE A 220 -3.23 -6.03 -7.19
CA ILE A 220 -4.70 -6.00 -7.25
C ILE A 220 -5.20 -4.61 -7.65
N SER A 221 -4.67 -3.54 -7.04
CA SER A 221 -5.07 -2.15 -7.32
C SER A 221 -4.85 -1.82 -8.81
N HIS A 222 -3.63 -2.00 -9.31
CA HIS A 222 -3.25 -1.76 -10.70
C HIS A 222 -4.00 -2.67 -11.69
N GLY A 223 -4.23 -3.93 -11.32
CA GLY A 223 -5.04 -4.85 -12.13
C GLY A 223 -6.50 -4.41 -12.24
N ASN A 224 -7.08 -3.89 -11.16
CA ASN A 224 -8.45 -3.38 -11.12
C ASN A 224 -8.58 -2.06 -11.87
N THR A 225 -7.66 -1.11 -11.69
CA THR A 225 -7.64 0.15 -12.46
C THR A 225 -7.45 -0.13 -13.94
N ALA A 226 -6.61 -1.10 -14.34
CA ALA A 226 -6.49 -1.53 -15.73
C ALA A 226 -7.82 -2.01 -16.33
N ARG A 227 -8.57 -2.81 -15.57
CA ARG A 227 -9.89 -3.32 -15.99
C ARG A 227 -10.91 -2.19 -16.10
N LEU A 228 -10.93 -1.26 -15.15
CA LEU A 228 -11.81 -0.09 -15.20
C LEU A 228 -11.47 0.81 -16.40
N ALA A 229 -10.19 1.10 -16.65
CA ALA A 229 -9.74 1.86 -17.82
C ALA A 229 -10.26 1.26 -19.13
N LYS A 230 -10.14 -0.07 -19.26
CA LYS A 230 -10.67 -0.82 -20.40
C LYS A 230 -12.19 -0.70 -20.53
N ASN A 231 -12.93 -0.79 -19.42
CA ASN A 231 -14.39 -0.65 -19.42
C ASN A 231 -14.85 0.75 -19.86
N HIS A 232 -14.05 1.78 -19.57
CA HIS A 232 -14.26 3.16 -20.02
C HIS A 232 -13.65 3.45 -21.42
N GLY A 233 -13.15 2.44 -22.12
CA GLY A 233 -12.67 2.57 -23.49
C GLY A 233 -11.22 3.05 -23.67
N ASP A 234 -10.46 3.27 -22.59
CA ASP A 234 -9.02 3.60 -22.70
C ASP A 234 -8.14 2.34 -22.60
N LEU A 235 -7.95 1.69 -23.75
CA LEU A 235 -7.11 0.50 -23.86
C LEU A 235 -5.61 0.78 -23.60
N LYS A 236 -5.11 2.00 -23.86
CA LYS A 236 -3.70 2.30 -23.57
C LYS A 236 -3.47 2.49 -22.07
N LEU A 237 -4.40 3.15 -21.38
CA LEU A 237 -4.33 3.23 -19.92
C LEU A 237 -4.47 1.84 -19.28
N ALA A 238 -5.33 0.98 -19.82
CA ALA A 238 -5.39 -0.42 -19.39
C ALA A 238 -4.04 -1.15 -19.56
N GLN A 239 -3.32 -0.90 -20.65
CA GLN A 239 -1.98 -1.45 -20.86
C GLN A 239 -0.95 -0.87 -19.87
N ILE A 240 -1.02 0.43 -19.58
CA ILE A 240 -0.16 1.09 -18.58
C ILE A 240 -0.32 0.41 -17.22
N CYS A 241 -1.53 0.41 -16.66
CA CYS A 241 -1.81 -0.17 -15.34
C CYS A 241 -1.53 -1.68 -15.32
N GLY A 242 -1.87 -2.40 -16.40
CA GLY A 242 -1.61 -3.84 -16.49
C GLY A 242 -0.11 -4.19 -16.59
N THR A 243 0.70 -3.31 -17.16
CA THR A 243 2.16 -3.50 -17.24
C THR A 243 2.82 -3.27 -15.88
N ILE A 244 2.37 -2.25 -15.14
CA ILE A 244 2.81 -2.02 -13.76
C ILE A 244 2.43 -3.23 -12.90
N ALA A 245 1.16 -3.67 -12.94
CA ALA A 245 0.71 -4.89 -12.24
C ALA A 245 1.57 -6.13 -12.54
N ALA A 246 2.10 -6.26 -13.76
CA ALA A 246 2.97 -7.39 -14.11
C ALA A 246 4.35 -7.33 -13.41
N ASP A 247 4.86 -6.13 -13.10
CA ASP A 247 6.05 -5.93 -12.29
C ASP A 247 5.77 -6.29 -10.83
N GLU A 248 4.70 -5.73 -10.24
CA GLU A 248 4.22 -6.06 -8.87
C GLU A 248 4.14 -7.58 -8.67
N LYS A 249 3.62 -8.31 -9.67
CA LYS A 249 3.46 -9.75 -9.57
C LYS A 249 4.80 -10.49 -9.46
N ARG A 250 5.86 -9.99 -10.12
CA ARG A 250 7.21 -10.56 -10.02
C ARG A 250 7.83 -10.24 -8.66
N HIS A 251 7.61 -9.03 -8.15
CA HIS A 251 8.11 -8.62 -6.84
C HIS A 251 7.40 -9.39 -5.72
N GLU A 252 6.07 -9.54 -5.78
CA GLU A 252 5.29 -10.43 -4.90
C GLU A 252 5.89 -11.84 -4.89
N ALA A 253 6.16 -12.42 -6.06
CA ALA A 253 6.75 -13.75 -6.18
C ALA A 253 8.14 -13.85 -5.54
N ALA A 254 8.96 -12.80 -5.62
CA ALA A 254 10.27 -12.75 -5.00
C ALA A 254 10.16 -12.67 -3.46
N TYR A 255 9.38 -11.72 -2.94
CA TYR A 255 9.23 -11.53 -1.49
C TYR A 255 8.55 -12.71 -0.81
N THR A 256 7.50 -13.28 -1.43
CA THR A 256 6.83 -14.47 -0.90
C THR A 256 7.78 -15.66 -0.80
N LYS A 257 8.72 -15.80 -1.74
CA LYS A 257 9.75 -16.84 -1.73
C LYS A 257 10.79 -16.64 -0.63
N ILE A 258 11.11 -15.39 -0.27
CA ILE A 258 11.96 -15.10 0.89
C ILE A 258 11.28 -15.61 2.17
N VAL A 259 10.01 -15.27 2.38
CA VAL A 259 9.28 -15.71 3.57
C VAL A 259 9.06 -17.22 3.58
N GLU A 260 8.82 -17.85 2.42
CA GLU A 260 8.80 -19.32 2.30
C GLU A 260 10.11 -19.93 2.80
N LYS A 261 11.25 -19.36 2.39
CA LYS A 261 12.57 -19.83 2.85
C LYS A 261 12.79 -19.60 4.34
N LEU A 262 12.29 -18.51 4.90
CA LEU A 262 12.33 -18.25 6.33
C LEU A 262 11.50 -19.27 7.12
N PHE A 263 10.35 -19.71 6.61
CA PHE A 263 9.60 -20.82 7.21
C PHE A 263 10.34 -22.16 7.18
N GLU A 264 11.22 -22.40 6.19
CA GLU A 264 12.07 -23.59 6.16
C GLU A 264 13.20 -23.55 7.20
N ILE A 265 13.80 -22.38 7.40
CA ILE A 265 15.00 -22.22 8.26
C ILE A 265 14.60 -21.98 9.72
N ASP A 266 13.59 -21.15 9.95
CA ASP A 266 13.24 -20.59 11.25
C ASP A 266 11.72 -20.42 11.39
N PRO A 267 10.97 -21.54 11.40
CA PRO A 267 9.50 -21.52 11.35
C PRO A 267 8.86 -20.82 12.56
N GLU A 268 9.50 -20.88 13.74
CA GLU A 268 8.97 -20.32 14.98
C GLU A 268 8.93 -18.80 14.94
N ASP A 269 10.07 -18.15 14.67
CA ASP A 269 10.10 -16.68 14.60
C ASP A 269 9.36 -16.14 13.37
N THR A 270 9.34 -16.90 12.28
CA THR A 270 8.59 -16.50 11.08
C THR A 270 7.08 -16.46 11.35
N ILE A 271 6.53 -17.46 12.06
CA ILE A 271 5.09 -17.43 12.41
C ILE A 271 4.77 -16.35 13.44
N LEU A 272 5.68 -16.08 14.38
CA LEU A 272 5.53 -15.02 15.36
C LEU A 272 5.53 -13.64 14.68
N ALA A 273 6.45 -13.40 13.75
CA ALA A 273 6.51 -12.17 12.96
C ALA A 273 5.24 -11.98 12.10
N LEU A 274 4.74 -13.06 11.49
CA LEU A 274 3.49 -13.00 10.71
C LEU A 274 2.28 -12.65 11.59
N ALA A 275 2.14 -13.31 12.74
CA ALA A 275 1.08 -12.99 13.68
C ALA A 275 1.19 -11.56 14.21
N ASP A 276 2.40 -11.07 14.47
CA ASP A 276 2.63 -9.72 14.96
C ASP A 276 2.25 -8.64 13.92
N MET A 277 2.70 -8.79 12.67
CA MET A 277 2.28 -7.91 11.58
C MET A 277 0.77 -7.91 11.38
N MET A 278 0.12 -9.07 11.53
CA MET A 278 -1.34 -9.17 11.47
C MET A 278 -2.06 -8.51 12.66
N ARG A 279 -1.48 -8.52 13.87
CA ARG A 279 -2.03 -7.79 15.03
C ARG A 279 -1.87 -6.29 14.87
N LYS A 280 -0.72 -5.84 14.37
CA LYS A 280 -0.43 -4.44 14.05
C LYS A 280 -1.30 -3.91 12.90
N LYS A 281 -1.80 -4.82 12.07
CA LYS A 281 -2.43 -4.59 10.76
C LYS A 281 -1.40 -4.08 9.74
N ILE A 282 -1.56 -4.48 8.49
CA ILE A 282 -0.69 -4.01 7.42
C ILE A 282 -1.09 -2.59 7.05
N THR A 283 -0.29 -1.62 7.49
CA THR A 283 -0.49 -0.19 7.22
C THR A 283 -0.16 0.14 5.77
N MET A 284 -1.05 0.84 5.07
CA MET A 284 -0.79 1.33 3.72
C MET A 284 0.36 2.37 3.71
N PRO A 285 1.25 2.33 2.71
CA PRO A 285 2.42 3.19 2.69
C PRO A 285 2.08 4.68 2.66
N ALA A 286 1.05 5.07 1.90
CA ALA A 286 0.58 6.46 1.81
C ALA A 286 -0.41 6.88 2.92
N HIS A 287 -0.50 6.17 4.06
CA HIS A 287 -1.47 6.51 5.12
C HIS A 287 -1.30 7.92 5.74
N LEU A 288 -0.13 8.55 5.54
CA LEU A 288 0.16 9.93 5.94
C LEU A 288 0.03 10.93 4.77
N MET A 289 -0.79 10.62 3.77
CA MET A 289 -1.07 11.52 2.67
C MET A 289 -1.81 12.78 3.12
N TYR A 290 -1.39 13.94 2.60
CA TYR A 290 -1.94 15.26 2.93
C TYR A 290 -1.70 16.24 1.79
N ASP A 291 -2.71 17.00 1.38
CA ASP A 291 -2.65 17.93 0.25
C ASP A 291 -2.47 19.41 0.67
N GLY A 292 -2.40 19.68 1.97
CA GLY A 292 -2.38 21.03 2.54
C GLY A 292 -3.72 21.53 3.05
N GLN A 293 -4.81 20.76 2.92
CA GLN A 293 -6.15 21.17 3.34
C GLN A 293 -6.96 20.05 3.99
N ASP A 294 -6.88 18.81 3.51
CA ASP A 294 -7.67 17.68 4.01
C ASP A 294 -6.87 16.78 4.96
N ASN A 295 -7.20 16.82 6.25
CA ASN A 295 -6.52 16.04 7.30
C ASN A 295 -6.86 14.54 7.28
N GLU A 296 -7.91 14.15 6.54
CA GLU A 296 -8.46 12.81 6.40
C GLU A 296 -8.31 12.28 4.96
N LEU A 297 -7.44 12.92 4.15
CA LEU A 297 -7.28 12.65 2.72
C LEU A 297 -7.07 11.17 2.39
N PHE A 298 -6.26 10.45 3.17
CA PHE A 298 -6.07 9.01 2.98
C PHE A 298 -7.36 8.19 3.20
N GLU A 299 -8.18 8.54 4.20
CA GLU A 299 -9.44 7.86 4.48
C GLU A 299 -10.46 8.14 3.38
N HIS A 300 -10.55 9.40 2.92
CA HIS A 300 -11.41 9.77 1.80
C HIS A 300 -10.98 9.06 0.50
N TYR A 301 -9.68 9.08 0.16
CA TYR A 301 -9.13 8.33 -0.98
C TYR A 301 -9.46 6.83 -0.89
N SER A 302 -9.21 6.22 0.28
CA SER A 302 -9.46 4.80 0.51
C SER A 302 -10.94 4.45 0.37
N ALA A 303 -11.84 5.33 0.80
CA ALA A 303 -13.27 5.17 0.64
C ALA A 303 -13.69 5.19 -0.85
N VAL A 304 -13.14 6.11 -1.66
CA VAL A 304 -13.35 6.10 -3.12
C VAL A 304 -12.85 4.78 -3.72
N ALA A 305 -11.60 4.37 -3.42
CA ALA A 305 -11.01 3.13 -3.95
C ALA A 305 -11.83 1.88 -3.58
N GLN A 306 -12.34 1.82 -2.34
CA GLN A 306 -13.24 0.77 -1.85
C GLN A 306 -14.58 0.77 -2.59
N ARG A 307 -15.15 1.95 -2.88
CA ARG A 307 -16.44 2.10 -3.54
C ARG A 307 -16.38 1.73 -5.03
N VAL A 308 -15.34 2.16 -5.74
CA VAL A 308 -15.15 1.82 -7.16
C VAL A 308 -14.61 0.40 -7.38
N GLY A 309 -14.29 -0.31 -6.30
CA GLY A 309 -13.83 -1.70 -6.35
C GLY A 309 -12.39 -1.85 -6.85
N VAL A 310 -11.54 -0.85 -6.62
CA VAL A 310 -10.11 -0.92 -6.95
C VAL A 310 -9.33 -1.67 -5.87
N TYR A 311 -9.55 -1.33 -4.59
CA TYR A 311 -9.00 -2.07 -3.47
C TYR A 311 -9.95 -2.01 -2.29
N THR A 312 -10.30 -3.17 -1.75
CA THR A 312 -11.36 -3.32 -0.74
C THR A 312 -10.87 -4.04 0.50
N ALA A 313 -11.64 -3.93 1.60
CA ALA A 313 -11.43 -4.76 2.78
C ALA A 313 -11.56 -6.27 2.50
N GLY A 314 -12.29 -6.65 1.43
CA GLY A 314 -12.33 -8.02 0.92
C GLY A 314 -10.98 -8.45 0.35
N ASP A 315 -10.36 -7.60 -0.47
CA ASP A 315 -9.04 -7.86 -1.06
C ASP A 315 -7.96 -8.03 0.02
N TYR A 316 -8.01 -7.23 1.11
CA TYR A 316 -7.12 -7.43 2.25
C TYR A 316 -7.24 -8.86 2.83
N ALA A 317 -8.46 -9.36 2.99
CA ALA A 317 -8.70 -10.72 3.50
C ALA A 317 -8.26 -11.80 2.50
N ASP A 318 -8.44 -11.56 1.21
CA ASP A 318 -7.99 -12.43 0.11
C ASP A 318 -6.47 -12.54 0.06
N ILE A 319 -5.76 -11.43 0.23
CA ILE A 319 -4.28 -11.40 0.30
C ILE A 319 -3.81 -12.24 1.49
N LEU A 320 -4.40 -12.04 2.68
CA LEU A 320 -4.02 -12.81 3.86
C LEU A 320 -4.24 -14.31 3.65
N GLU A 321 -5.42 -14.70 3.14
CA GLU A 321 -5.72 -16.10 2.85
C GLU A 321 -4.75 -16.70 1.83
N PHE A 322 -4.43 -15.95 0.78
CA PHE A 322 -3.46 -16.34 -0.22
C PHE A 322 -2.07 -16.56 0.37
N LEU A 323 -1.56 -15.64 1.19
CA LEU A 323 -0.23 -15.73 1.79
C LEU A 323 -0.14 -16.90 2.78
N VAL A 324 -1.18 -17.08 3.61
CA VAL A 324 -1.31 -18.22 4.54
C VAL A 324 -1.29 -19.55 3.78
N GLY A 325 -2.01 -19.64 2.66
CA GLY A 325 -2.00 -20.81 1.79
C GLY A 325 -0.66 -21.04 1.09
N THR A 326 -0.03 -19.97 0.60
CA THR A 326 1.25 -20.00 -0.14
C THR A 326 2.37 -20.51 0.76
N TRP A 327 2.49 -19.97 1.97
CA TRP A 327 3.48 -20.43 2.96
C TRP A 327 3.06 -21.70 3.70
N LYS A 328 1.89 -22.27 3.35
CA LYS A 328 1.34 -23.49 3.96
C LYS A 328 1.34 -23.42 5.48
N VAL A 329 0.98 -22.25 6.03
CA VAL A 329 1.11 -21.94 7.47
C VAL A 329 0.41 -22.98 8.33
N GLU A 330 -0.76 -23.46 7.93
CA GLU A 330 -1.51 -24.52 8.64
C GLU A 330 -0.75 -25.85 8.74
N LYS A 331 0.15 -26.13 7.79
CA LYS A 331 0.92 -27.39 7.72
C LYS A 331 2.27 -27.32 8.41
N VAL A 332 2.64 -26.19 9.00
CA VAL A 332 3.89 -26.06 9.76
C VAL A 332 3.76 -26.87 11.06
N THR A 333 4.59 -27.90 11.20
CA THR A 333 4.59 -28.81 12.37
C THR A 333 5.74 -28.51 13.32
N GLY A 334 5.66 -29.00 14.55
CA GLY A 334 6.73 -28.84 15.55
C GLY A 334 6.69 -27.53 16.33
N LEU A 335 5.68 -26.68 16.08
CA LEU A 335 5.43 -25.46 16.84
C LEU A 335 4.83 -25.79 18.21
N CYS A 336 5.28 -25.09 19.25
CA CYS A 336 4.69 -25.20 20.59
C CYS A 336 4.49 -23.80 21.21
N GLY A 337 3.84 -23.75 22.37
CA GLY A 337 3.73 -22.51 23.15
C GLY A 337 3.08 -21.35 22.38
N GLU A 338 3.82 -20.25 22.25
CA GLU A 338 3.33 -19.03 21.60
C GLU A 338 3.21 -19.18 20.08
N ALA A 339 4.15 -19.88 19.44
CA ALA A 339 4.15 -20.07 18.00
C ALA A 339 2.95 -20.88 17.50
N ALA A 340 2.52 -21.90 18.25
CA ALA A 340 1.29 -22.64 17.96
C ALA A 340 0.04 -21.74 18.05
N ARG A 341 -0.03 -20.85 19.06
CA ARG A 341 -1.13 -19.87 19.16
C ARG A 341 -1.09 -18.83 18.04
N ALA A 342 0.10 -18.44 17.60
CA ALA A 342 0.30 -17.54 16.47
C ALA A 342 -0.20 -18.18 15.16
N GLN A 343 0.09 -19.46 14.95
CA GLN A 343 -0.42 -20.24 13.82
C GLN A 343 -1.95 -20.28 13.80
N ASP A 344 -2.59 -20.66 14.92
CA ASP A 344 -4.06 -20.69 15.04
C ASP A 344 -4.67 -19.31 14.77
N PHE A 345 -4.07 -18.26 15.34
CA PHE A 345 -4.54 -16.89 15.15
C PHE A 345 -4.52 -16.48 13.68
N VAL A 346 -3.40 -16.70 12.98
CA VAL A 346 -3.22 -16.30 11.58
C VAL A 346 -4.16 -17.10 10.67
N CYS A 347 -4.26 -18.41 10.84
CA CYS A 347 -5.12 -19.27 10.02
C CYS A 347 -6.61 -18.95 10.20
N GLY A 348 -7.03 -18.50 11.39
CA GLY A 348 -8.41 -18.09 11.66
C GLY A 348 -8.76 -16.65 11.28
N LEU A 349 -7.79 -15.85 10.82
CA LEU A 349 -7.97 -14.41 10.72
C LEU A 349 -8.72 -13.95 9.46
N SER A 350 -8.47 -14.53 8.28
CA SER A 350 -9.14 -14.10 7.04
C SER A 350 -10.68 -14.21 7.13
N PRO A 351 -11.28 -15.35 7.57
CA PRO A 351 -12.73 -15.45 7.75
C PRO A 351 -13.30 -14.49 8.81
N ARG A 352 -12.47 -14.05 9.77
CA ARG A 352 -12.86 -13.02 10.74
C ARG A 352 -12.89 -11.64 10.11
N ILE A 353 -11.89 -11.29 9.29
CA ILE A 353 -11.83 -10.01 8.58
C ILE A 353 -13.01 -9.89 7.61
N ARG A 354 -13.29 -10.92 6.80
CA ARG A 354 -14.44 -10.91 5.86
C ARG A 354 -15.76 -10.58 6.57
N ARG A 355 -16.06 -11.28 7.67
CA ARG A 355 -17.27 -11.05 8.47
C ARG A 355 -17.34 -9.63 9.06
N LEU A 356 -16.20 -9.03 9.39
CA LEU A 356 -16.16 -7.63 9.86
C LEU A 356 -16.41 -6.65 8.72
N ALA A 357 -15.82 -6.91 7.54
CA ALA A 357 -16.03 -6.10 6.33
C ALA A 357 -17.49 -6.12 5.86
N GLU A 358 -18.12 -7.30 5.79
CA GLU A 358 -19.54 -7.45 5.43
C GLU A 358 -20.46 -6.68 6.39
N ARG A 359 -20.18 -6.74 7.70
CA ARG A 359 -20.93 -5.99 8.72
C ARG A 359 -20.74 -4.48 8.59
N ALA A 360 -19.57 -4.03 8.13
CA ALA A 360 -19.30 -2.63 7.87
C ALA A 360 -20.10 -2.11 6.68
N GLN A 361 -20.11 -2.86 5.58
CA GLN A 361 -20.87 -2.55 4.37
C GLN A 361 -22.37 -2.49 4.65
N GLY A 362 -22.90 -3.40 5.48
CA GLY A 362 -24.31 -3.36 5.91
C GLY A 362 -24.73 -2.14 6.74
N ARG A 363 -23.77 -1.29 7.16
CA ARG A 363 -24.01 -0.04 7.92
C ARG A 363 -23.78 1.22 7.09
N VAL A 364 -23.41 1.09 5.82
CA VAL A 364 -23.22 2.23 4.92
C VAL A 364 -24.56 2.96 4.74
N LYS A 365 -24.52 4.29 4.82
CA LYS A 365 -25.71 5.13 4.70
C LYS A 365 -26.31 5.00 3.29
N GLN A 366 -27.63 5.13 3.18
CA GLN A 366 -28.35 5.07 1.89
C GLN A 366 -27.93 6.17 0.89
N THR A 367 -27.29 7.24 1.35
CA THR A 367 -26.74 8.32 0.51
C THR A 367 -25.32 8.59 1.00
N PRO A 368 -24.30 8.17 0.24
CA PRO A 368 -22.92 8.42 0.62
C PRO A 368 -22.58 9.91 0.43
N PRO A 369 -21.72 10.48 1.28
CA PRO A 369 -21.39 11.90 1.21
C PRO A 369 -20.55 12.20 -0.05
N MET A 370 -20.78 13.38 -0.62
CA MET A 370 -19.94 13.96 -1.67
C MET A 370 -18.82 14.75 -0.99
N ILE A 371 -17.56 14.50 -1.35
CA ILE A 371 -16.41 15.21 -0.80
C ILE A 371 -15.56 15.81 -1.94
N PRO A 372 -15.17 17.09 -1.85
CA PRO A 372 -14.28 17.71 -2.82
C PRO A 372 -12.84 17.22 -2.67
N PHE A 373 -12.18 16.91 -3.78
CA PHE A 373 -10.75 16.57 -3.81
C PHE A 373 -9.94 17.65 -4.54
N SER A 374 -8.85 18.11 -3.93
CA SER A 374 -7.95 19.09 -4.58
C SER A 374 -7.35 18.56 -5.88
N TRP A 375 -7.05 17.26 -5.94
CA TRP A 375 -6.46 16.61 -7.12
C TRP A 375 -7.35 16.66 -8.36
N VAL A 376 -8.65 16.86 -8.22
CA VAL A 376 -9.59 17.04 -9.32
C VAL A 376 -10.20 18.45 -9.32
N PHE A 377 -9.40 19.45 -8.96
CA PHE A 377 -9.77 20.87 -8.98
C PHE A 377 -10.95 21.21 -8.05
N GLY A 378 -11.09 20.50 -6.93
CA GLY A 378 -12.17 20.70 -5.97
C GLY A 378 -13.53 20.14 -6.41
N ARG A 379 -13.58 19.37 -7.50
CA ARG A 379 -14.78 18.61 -7.87
C ARG A 379 -15.07 17.56 -6.81
N GLU A 380 -16.37 17.34 -6.58
CA GLU A 380 -16.84 16.41 -5.56
C GLU A 380 -16.98 15.01 -6.13
N VAL A 381 -16.53 14.01 -5.36
CA VAL A 381 -16.78 12.59 -5.63
C VAL A 381 -17.46 11.96 -4.42
N GLU A 382 -18.24 10.93 -4.69
CA GLU A 382 -18.91 10.16 -3.63
C GLU A 382 -17.89 9.25 -2.92
N ILE A 383 -18.02 9.07 -1.60
CA ILE A 383 -17.12 8.22 -0.78
C ILE A 383 -17.85 7.11 -0.03
#